data_AF-A0A3D4Z056-F1
#
_entry.id   AF-A0A3D4Z056-F1
#
_cell.length_a   1.000
_cell.length_b   1.000
_cell.length_c   1.000
_cell.angle_alpha   90.00
_cell.angle_beta   90.00
_cell.angle_gamma   90.00
#
_symmetry.space_group_name_H-M   'P 1'
#
loop_
_entity.id
_entity.type
_entity.pdbx_description
1 polymer ?
#
loop_
_entity_poly.entity_id
_entity_poly.type
_entity_poly.pdbx_seq_one_letter_code
_entity_poly.pdbx_strand_id
1 'polypeptide(L)'
;MAAKNNNEESITAGYPRIEKLIESEDFDAVNQSFAKSFDELAKIAKQKSGLGKGKAAKRAMRSYELTMDLFKELLKLKYQMLEALKKEAAKST
;
A
#
# COMPACT_ATOMS: atom_id res chain seq x y z
N MET A 1 6.53 -40.65 -16.27
CA MET A 1 5.95 -39.99 -15.08
C MET A 1 5.87 -38.51 -15.37
N ALA A 2 4.67 -37.97 -15.50
CA ALA A 2 4.45 -36.56 -15.84
C ALA A 2 4.57 -35.70 -14.57
N ALA A 3 5.51 -34.76 -14.55
CA ALA A 3 5.53 -33.69 -13.58
C ALA A 3 4.43 -32.68 -13.97
N LYS A 4 3.40 -32.57 -13.15
CA LYS A 4 2.40 -31.49 -13.22
C LYS A 4 3.09 -30.18 -12.88
N ASN A 5 3.53 -29.43 -13.89
CA ASN A 5 3.79 -28.00 -13.74
C ASN A 5 2.45 -27.27 -13.70
N ASN A 6 1.86 -27.20 -12.50
CA ASN A 6 0.79 -26.24 -12.23
C ASN A 6 1.45 -24.88 -11.95
N ASN A 7 1.95 -24.22 -12.99
CA ASN A 7 2.21 -22.79 -12.92
C ASN A 7 0.85 -22.09 -13.06
N GLU A 8 0.15 -21.92 -11.95
CA GLU A 8 -0.83 -20.84 -11.85
C GLU A 8 -0.04 -19.55 -12.00
N GLU A 9 -0.03 -18.99 -13.22
CA GLU A 9 0.45 -17.63 -13.42
C GLU A 9 -0.44 -16.71 -12.58
N SER A 10 0.07 -16.28 -11.42
CA SER A 10 -0.60 -15.29 -10.59
C SER A 10 -0.83 -14.07 -11.45
N ILE A 11 -2.10 -13.73 -11.70
CA ILE A 11 -2.48 -12.52 -12.42
C ILE A 11 -1.94 -11.33 -11.61
N THR A 12 -0.82 -10.78 -12.06
CA THR A 12 -0.13 -9.66 -11.42
C THR A 12 -0.46 -8.37 -12.15
N ALA A 13 -0.63 -7.28 -11.41
CA ALA A 13 -0.75 -5.92 -11.94
C ALA A 13 0.62 -5.30 -12.27
N GLY A 14 1.72 -6.06 -12.10
CA GLY A 14 3.09 -5.62 -12.34
C GLY A 14 3.75 -4.99 -11.11
N TYR A 15 3.14 -5.06 -9.93
CA TYR A 15 3.66 -4.47 -8.69
C TYR A 15 3.78 -5.53 -7.58
N PRO A 16 4.69 -6.50 -7.71
CA PRO A 16 4.71 -7.71 -6.86
C PRO A 16 4.88 -7.42 -5.37
N ARG A 17 5.61 -6.35 -5.02
CA ARG A 17 5.78 -5.93 -3.62
C ARG A 17 4.50 -5.32 -3.04
N ILE A 18 3.76 -4.56 -3.85
CA ILE A 18 2.50 -3.94 -3.44
C ILE A 18 1.41 -5.00 -3.33
N GLU A 19 1.31 -5.87 -4.32
CA GLU A 19 0.41 -7.02 -4.32
C GLU A 19 0.60 -7.87 -3.07
N LYS A 20 1.85 -8.23 -2.74
CA LYS A 20 2.17 -8.97 -1.52
C LYS A 20 1.72 -8.23 -0.26
N LEU A 21 1.91 -6.90 -0.17
CA LEU A 21 1.46 -6.11 0.98
C LEU A 21 -0.07 -6.13 1.11
N ILE A 22 -0.80 -5.97 0.00
CA ILE A 22 -2.27 -6.01 0.01
C ILE A 22 -2.79 -7.41 0.36
N GLU A 23 -2.15 -8.46 -0.16
CA GLU A 23 -2.54 -9.85 0.08
C GLU A 23 -2.30 -10.27 1.54
N SER A 24 -1.09 -10.05 2.03
CA SER A 24 -0.66 -10.43 3.39
C SER A 24 -1.16 -9.49 4.48
N GLU A 25 -1.53 -8.26 4.12
CA GLU A 25 -1.91 -7.19 5.04
C GLU A 25 -0.81 -6.85 6.09
N ASP A 26 0.43 -7.26 5.84
CA ASP A 26 1.59 -6.95 6.67
C ASP A 26 2.17 -5.58 6.27
N PHE A 27 1.72 -4.52 6.95
CA PHE A 27 2.19 -3.15 6.71
C PHE A 27 3.19 -2.66 7.77
N ASP A 28 3.59 -3.48 8.74
CA ASP A 28 4.33 -3.01 9.92
C ASP A 28 5.66 -2.36 9.55
N ALA A 29 6.44 -3.01 8.68
CA ALA A 29 7.72 -2.49 8.23
C ALA A 29 7.56 -1.18 7.42
N VAL A 30 6.52 -1.09 6.58
CA VAL A 30 6.22 0.10 5.78
C VAL A 30 5.79 1.25 6.69
N ASN A 31 4.88 1.00 7.62
CA ASN A 31 4.39 1.96 8.59
C ASN A 31 5.53 2.50 9.46
N GLN A 32 6.43 1.63 9.93
CA GLN A 32 7.58 2.04 10.72
C GLN A 32 8.54 2.93 9.91
N SER A 33 8.80 2.57 8.64
CA SER A 33 9.65 3.35 7.74
C SER A 33 9.06 4.72 7.43
N PHE A 34 7.74 4.77 7.18
CA PHE A 34 7.00 6.00 6.89
C PHE A 34 6.97 6.91 8.12
N ALA A 35 6.69 6.38 9.31
CA ALA A 35 6.69 7.16 10.55
C ALA A 35 8.05 7.83 10.80
N LYS A 36 9.14 7.06 10.74
CA LYS A 36 10.51 7.59 10.92
C LYS A 36 10.83 8.70 9.90
N SER A 37 10.50 8.47 8.63
CA SER A 37 10.77 9.44 7.56
C SER A 37 9.91 10.70 7.70
N PHE A 38 8.65 10.53 8.09
CA PHE A 38 7.71 11.63 8.32
C PHE A 38 8.17 12.52 9.48
N ASP A 39 8.65 11.95 10.57
CA ASP A 39 9.17 12.70 11.71
C ASP A 39 10.38 13.56 11.33
N GLU A 40 11.30 13.02 10.54
CA GLU A 40 12.45 13.79 10.03
C GLU A 40 12.03 14.92 9.10
N LEU A 41 11.08 14.67 8.19
CA LEU A 41 10.51 15.71 7.34
C LEU A 41 9.78 16.79 8.15
N ALA A 42 9.07 16.40 9.21
CA ALA A 42 8.37 17.34 10.08
C ALA A 42 9.36 18.25 10.82
N LYS A 43 10.53 17.75 11.23
CA LYS A 43 11.62 18.57 11.78
C LYS A 43 12.11 19.58 10.74
N ILE A 44 12.41 19.14 9.52
CA ILE A 44 12.87 20.02 8.42
C ILE A 44 11.81 21.07 8.07
N ALA A 45 10.54 20.70 8.04
CA ALA A 45 9.43 21.60 7.72
C ALA A 45 9.24 22.72 8.76
N LYS A 46 9.67 22.51 10.01
CA LYS A 46 9.59 23.47 11.12
C LYS A 46 10.84 24.35 11.27
N GLN A 47 11.95 24.02 10.61
CA GLN A 47 13.17 24.82 10.67
C GLN A 47 12.95 26.20 10.03
N LYS A 48 13.33 27.26 10.74
CA LYS A 48 13.18 28.66 10.28
C LYS A 48 14.17 29.05 9.18
N SER A 49 15.27 28.30 9.03
CA SER A 49 16.27 28.48 7.96
C SER A 49 15.96 27.59 6.76
N GLY A 50 15.91 28.17 5.54
CA GLY A 50 15.76 27.39 4.31
C GLY A 50 14.31 27.17 3.87
N LEU A 51 13.59 28.26 3.57
CA LEU A 51 12.19 28.27 3.12
C LEU A 51 11.88 27.26 2.00
N GLY A 52 12.81 27.09 1.04
CA GLY A 52 12.68 26.10 -0.03
C GLY A 52 12.66 24.65 0.46
N LYS A 53 13.53 24.31 1.44
CA LYS A 53 13.58 22.97 2.05
C LYS A 53 12.33 22.69 2.86
N GLY A 54 11.83 23.67 3.62
CA GLY A 54 10.58 23.53 4.37
C GLY A 54 9.37 23.26 3.46
N LYS A 55 9.28 23.96 2.31
CA LYS A 55 8.22 23.72 1.32
C LYS A 55 8.34 22.34 0.68
N ALA A 56 9.56 21.91 0.33
CA ALA A 56 9.80 20.58 -0.21
C ALA A 56 9.43 19.47 0.80
N ALA A 57 9.78 19.65 2.08
CA ALA A 57 9.44 18.70 3.13
C ALA A 57 7.92 18.56 3.32
N LYS A 58 7.17 19.67 3.35
CA LYS A 58 5.71 19.64 3.41
C LYS A 58 5.08 18.91 2.20
N ARG A 59 5.64 19.08 1.01
CA ARG A 59 5.18 18.35 -0.19
C ARG A 59 5.44 16.85 -0.05
N ALA A 60 6.62 16.45 0.40
CA ALA A 60 6.94 15.04 0.63
C ALA A 60 6.04 14.41 1.71
N MET A 61 5.76 15.12 2.81
CA MET A 61 4.80 14.68 3.82
C MET A 61 3.41 14.46 3.21
N ARG A 62 2.93 15.37 2.36
CA ARG A 62 1.65 15.20 1.67
C ARG A 62 1.64 14.00 0.73
N SER A 63 2.74 13.73 0.03
CA SER A 63 2.86 12.52 -0.79
C SER A 63 2.75 11.25 0.04
N TYR A 64 3.35 11.20 1.24
CA TYR A 64 3.20 10.06 2.15
C TYR A 64 1.75 9.82 2.57
N GLU A 65 1.02 10.87 2.95
CA GLU A 65 -0.40 10.79 3.30
C GLU A 65 -1.21 10.19 2.13
N LEU A 66 -1.00 10.70 0.92
CA LEU A 66 -1.67 10.20 -0.28
C LEU A 66 -1.35 8.73 -0.56
N THR A 67 -0.10 8.30 -0.38
CA THR A 67 0.28 6.90 -0.52
C THR A 67 -0.42 6.01 0.51
N MET A 68 -0.53 6.45 1.77
CA MET A 68 -1.26 5.72 2.80
C MET A 68 -2.75 5.62 2.49
N ASP A 69 -3.34 6.68 1.95
CA ASP A 69 -4.74 6.66 1.52
C ASP A 69 -4.96 5.71 0.33
N LEU A 70 -4.01 5.63 -0.61
CA LEU A 70 -4.06 4.63 -1.69
C LEU A 70 -4.03 3.19 -1.15
N PHE A 71 -3.20 2.89 -0.16
CA PHE A 71 -3.17 1.55 0.44
C PHE A 71 -4.50 1.19 1.11
N LYS A 72 -5.12 2.13 1.85
CA LYS A 72 -6.45 1.92 2.45
C LYS A 72 -7.50 1.63 1.38
N GLU A 73 -7.46 2.36 0.27
CA GLU A 73 -8.43 2.19 -0.80
C GLU A 73 -8.24 0.86 -1.54
N LEU A 74 -7.00 0.40 -1.71
CA LEU A 74 -6.72 -0.95 -2.22
C LEU A 74 -7.26 -2.05 -1.29
N LEU A 75 -7.09 -1.92 0.03
CA LEU A 75 -7.64 -2.88 1.00
C LEU A 75 -9.17 -2.90 0.99
N LYS A 76 -9.78 -1.72 0.91
CA LYS A 76 -11.24 -1.59 0.77
C LYS A 76 -11.75 -2.30 -0.48
N LEU A 77 -11.09 -2.10 -1.63
CA LEU A 77 -11.43 -2.80 -2.87
C LEU A 77 -11.25 -4.32 -2.73
N LYS A 78 -10.16 -4.79 -2.12
CA LYS A 78 -9.92 -6.21 -1.81
C LYS A 78 -11.12 -6.80 -1.06
N TYR A 79 -11.56 -6.17 0.04
CA TYR A 79 -12.69 -6.68 0.81
C TYR A 79 -14.02 -6.62 0.04
N GLN A 80 -14.26 -5.57 -0.74
CA GLN A 80 -15.46 -5.48 -1.59
C GLN A 80 -15.53 -6.63 -2.61
N MET A 81 -14.39 -6.98 -3.22
CA MET A 81 -14.31 -8.12 -4.15
C MET A 81 -14.53 -9.45 -3.44
N LEU A 82 -13.93 -9.67 -2.27
CA LEU A 82 -14.14 -10.89 -1.49
C LEU A 82 -15.61 -11.07 -1.08
N GLU A 83 -16.29 -9.99 -0.68
CA GLU A 83 -17.71 -10.02 -0.34
C GLU A 83 -18.59 -10.29 -1.57
N ALA A 84 -18.25 -9.76 -2.74
CA ALA A 84 -18.94 -10.07 -3.99
C ALA A 84 -18.82 -11.55 -4.35
N LEU A 85 -17.61 -12.12 -4.27
CA LEU A 85 -17.35 -13.53 -4.55
C LEU A 85 -18.11 -14.45 -3.59
N LYS A 86 -18.17 -14.11 -2.29
CA LYS A 86 -18.98 -14.87 -1.32
C LYS A 86 -20.46 -14.86 -1.67
N LYS A 87 -21.00 -13.71 -2.09
CA LYS A 87 -22.41 -13.57 -2.50
C LYS A 87 -22.73 -14.36 -3.77
N GLU A 88 -21.81 -14.41 -4.73
CA GLU A 88 -21.94 -15.23 -5.93
C GLU A 88 -21.95 -16.71 -5.59
N ALA A 89 -20.98 -17.17 -4.79
CA ALA A 89 -20.91 -18.56 -4.34
C ALA A 89 -22.19 -19.00 -3.60
N ALA A 90 -22.73 -18.14 -2.73
CA ALA A 90 -23.96 -18.44 -1.98
C ALA A 90 -25.23 -18.48 -2.84
N LYS A 91 -25.23 -17.88 -4.04
CA LYS A 91 -26.36 -17.96 -5.00
C LYS A 91 -26.29 -19.20 -5.90
N SER A 92 -25.13 -19.85 -5.99
CA SER A 92 -24.90 -21.04 -6.81
C SER A 92 -25.12 -22.37 -6.07
N THR A 93 -25.35 -22.30 -4.76
CA THR A 93 -25.82 -23.39 -3.87
C THR A 93 -27.29 -23.22 -3.55
#